data_AF-A0A350I637-F1
#
_entry.id   AF-A0A350I637-F1
#
_cell.length_a   1.000
_cell.length_b   1.000
_cell.length_c   1.000
_cell.angle_alpha   90.00
_cell.angle_beta   90.00
_cell.angle_gamma   90.00
#
_symmetry.space_group_name_H-M   'P 1'
#
loop_
_entity.id
_entity.type
_entity.pdbx_description
1 polymer ?
#
loop_
_entity_poly.entity_id
_entity_poly.type
_entity_poly.pdbx_seq_one_letter_code
_entity_poly.pdbx_strand_id
1 'polypeptide(L)' 'MSIDLEQKIMTRKRFSTAVEQLVAKGNMSYIDAAAYIIEKRGMDYTNLKKLLTDPLKDKMEAEAIRLNLIRGKKGNKLPI' A
#
# COMPACT_ATOMS: atom_id res chain seq x y z
N MET A 1 23.45 6.46 23.74
CA MET A 1 22.02 6.42 23.42
C MET A 1 21.88 6.77 21.93
N SER A 2 22.11 5.79 21.07
CA SER A 2 22.02 5.95 19.62
C SER A 2 20.55 6.11 19.26
N ILE A 3 20.17 7.35 18.94
CA ILE A 3 18.84 7.64 18.40
C ILE A 3 18.78 6.90 17.07
N ASP A 4 17.95 5.85 17.02
CA ASP A 4 17.70 5.06 15.82
C ASP A 4 16.93 5.93 14.80
N LEU A 5 17.68 6.84 14.17
CA LEU A 5 17.19 7.71 13.10
C LEU A 5 16.62 6.88 11.95
N GLU A 6 17.12 5.66 11.81
CA GLU A 6 16.68 4.66 10.85
C GLU A 6 15.21 4.24 11.08
N GLN A 7 14.79 3.99 12.31
CA GLN A 7 13.38 3.70 12.62
C GLN A 7 12.46 4.89 12.31
N LYS A 8 12.97 6.11 12.51
CA LYS A 8 12.17 7.34 12.38
C LYS A 8 11.98 7.79 10.93
N ILE A 9 12.93 7.51 10.04
CA ILE A 9 12.83 7.88 8.63
C ILE A 9 12.12 6.78 7.85
N MET A 10 10.89 7.09 7.41
CA MET A 10 10.18 6.26 6.44
C MET A 10 10.70 6.54 5.03
N THR A 11 11.32 5.54 4.42
CA THR A 11 11.76 5.58 3.01
C THR A 11 10.83 4.72 2.15
N ARG A 12 10.81 4.96 0.83
CA ARG A 12 10.05 4.15 -0.15
C ARG A 12 10.33 2.64 -0.02
N LYS A 13 11.60 2.27 0.16
CA LYS A 13 12.03 0.87 0.32
C LYS A 13 11.47 0.26 1.61
N ARG A 14 11.60 0.96 2.73
CA ARG A 14 11.06 0.50 4.03
C ARG A 14 9.54 0.40 4.00
N PHE A 15 8.87 1.36 3.38
CA PHE A 15 7.42 1.34 3.22
C PHE A 15 6.96 0.10 2.44
N SER A 16 7.56 -0.17 1.29
CA SER A 16 7.24 -1.36 0.49
C SER A 16 7.47 -2.65 1.28
N THR A 17 8.61 -2.83 1.95
CA THR A 17 8.86 -4.02 2.78
C THR A 17 7.85 -4.16 3.92
N ALA A 18 7.51 -3.06 4.59
CA ALA A 18 6.54 -3.08 5.68
C ALA A 18 5.13 -3.48 5.19
N VAL A 19 4.71 -2.97 4.03
CA VAL A 19 3.43 -3.35 3.42
C VAL A 19 3.42 -4.84 3.07
N GLU A 20 4.44 -5.34 2.37
CA GLU A 20 4.54 -6.76 1.99
C GLU A 20 4.53 -7.69 3.22
N GLN A 21 5.22 -7.31 4.29
CA GLN A 21 5.23 -8.07 5.55
C GLN A 21 3.85 -8.09 6.22
N LEU A 22 3.11 -6.98 6.20
CA LEU A 22 1.77 -6.92 6.77
C LEU A 22 0.76 -7.73 5.96
N VAL A 23 0.84 -7.67 4.63
CA VAL A 23 0.02 -8.49 3.73
C VAL A 23 0.30 -9.98 3.97
N ALA A 24 1.58 -10.37 4.04
CA ALA A 24 1.99 -11.75 4.27
C ALA A 24 1.59 -12.30 5.64
N LYS A 25 1.59 -11.47 6.70
CA LYS A 25 1.27 -11.89 8.06
C LYS A 25 -0.22 -11.81 8.40
N GLY A 26 -0.90 -10.79 7.89
CA GLY A 26 -2.22 -10.39 8.36
C GLY A 26 -3.38 -10.73 7.44
N ASN A 27 -3.12 -11.33 6.26
CA ASN A 27 -4.12 -11.55 5.21
C ASN A 27 -4.95 -10.28 4.90
N MET A 28 -4.32 -9.11 5.05
CA MET A 28 -4.91 -7.82 4.78
C MET A 28 -4.57 -7.40 3.36
N SER A 29 -5.45 -6.61 2.74
CA SER A 29 -5.22 -6.10 1.40
C SER A 29 -4.04 -5.11 1.38
N TYR A 30 -3.41 -4.91 0.22
CA TYR A 30 -2.32 -3.94 0.08
C TYR A 30 -2.77 -2.52 0.46
N ILE A 31 -4.05 -2.20 0.23
CA ILE A 31 -4.68 -0.92 0.57
C ILE A 31 -4.75 -0.75 2.09
N ASP A 32 -5.26 -1.74 2.80
CA ASP A 32 -5.39 -1.71 4.26
C ASP A 32 -4.02 -1.69 4.94
N ALA A 33 -3.09 -2.51 4.45
CA ALA A 33 -1.72 -2.55 4.97
C ALA A 33 -1.02 -1.19 4.84
N ALA A 34 -1.18 -0.51 3.71
CA ALA A 34 -0.65 0.81 3.48
C ALA A 34 -1.27 1.87 4.42
N ALA A 35 -2.59 1.88 4.55
CA ALA A 35 -3.30 2.79 5.45
C ALA A 35 -2.90 2.58 6.91
N TYR A 36 -2.84 1.33 7.36
CA TYR A 36 -2.45 0.96 8.72
C TYR A 36 -1.06 1.46 9.10
N ILE A 37 -0.07 1.39 8.19
CA ILE A 37 1.29 1.89 8.46
C ILE A 37 1.31 3.41 8.66
N ILE A 38 0.55 4.14 7.85
CA ILE A 38 0.45 5.61 7.94
C ILE A 38 -0.21 6.00 9.26
N GLU A 39 -1.32 5.36 9.62
CA GLU A 39 -2.05 5.61 10.87
C GLU A 39 -1.21 5.27 12.10
N LYS A 40 -0.54 4.11 12.12
CA LYS A 40 0.31 3.70 13.24
C LYS A 40 1.49 4.63 13.47
N ARG A 41 1.98 5.29 12.42
CA ARG A 41 3.09 6.25 12.51
C ARG A 41 2.61 7.69 12.67
N GLY A 42 1.29 7.94 12.64
CA GLY A 42 0.73 9.30 12.69
C GLY A 42 1.19 10.18 11.53
N MET A 43 1.45 9.60 10.36
CA MET A 43 1.89 10.35 9.18
C MET A 43 0.68 10.89 8.41
N ASP A 44 0.87 11.96 7.66
CA ASP A 44 -0.16 12.48 6.78
C ASP A 44 -0.32 11.61 5.52
N TYR A 45 -1.55 11.39 5.06
CA TYR A 45 -1.82 10.59 3.87
C TYR A 45 -1.24 11.19 2.58
N THR A 46 -0.95 12.49 2.51
CA THR A 46 -0.20 13.06 1.37
C THR A 46 1.21 12.47 1.24
N ASN A 47 1.80 11.98 2.32
CA ASN A 47 3.09 11.29 2.27
C ASN A 47 2.98 9.91 1.61
N LEU A 48 1.79 9.31 1.58
CA LEU A 48 1.57 8.03 0.92
C LEU A 48 1.94 8.12 -0.57
N LYS A 49 1.53 9.19 -1.27
CA LYS A 49 1.90 9.42 -2.68
C LYS A 49 3.41 9.49 -2.92
N LYS A 50 4.18 9.97 -1.93
CA LYS A 50 5.65 10.07 -2.01
C LYS A 50 6.35 8.75 -1.66
N LEU A 51 5.69 7.90 -0.88
CA LEU A 51 6.22 6.64 -0.36
C LEU A 51 5.85 5.42 -1.22
N LEU A 52 4.76 5.53 -1.99
CA LEU A 52 4.34 4.51 -2.95
C LEU A 52 5.35 4.41 -4.09
N THR A 53 5.84 3.19 -4.32
CA THR A 53 6.60 2.83 -5.52
C THR A 53 5.63 2.42 -6.63
N ASP A 54 6.03 2.56 -7.89
CA ASP A 54 5.17 2.18 -9.03
C ASP A 54 4.68 0.72 -8.93
N PRO A 55 5.51 -0.28 -8.58
CA PRO A 55 5.04 -1.65 -8.41
C PRO A 55 4.00 -1.83 -7.31
N LEU A 56 4.12 -1.07 -6.21
CA LEU A 56 3.16 -1.16 -5.12
C LEU A 56 1.83 -0.52 -5.50
N LYS A 57 1.88 0.59 -6.24
CA LYS A 57 0.69 1.25 -6.79
C LYS A 57 -0.06 0.32 -7.74
N ASP A 58 0.63 -0.37 -8.65
CA ASP A 58 0.02 -1.31 -9.58
C ASP A 58 -0.69 -2.47 -8.86
N LYS A 59 -0.05 -3.02 -7.80
CA LYS A 59 -0.67 -4.05 -6.95
C LYS A 59 -1.93 -3.53 -6.25
N MET A 60 -1.87 -2.34 -5.67
CA MET A 60 -3.02 -1.71 -5.01
C MET A 60 -4.16 -1.43 -6.00
N GLU A 61 -3.84 -0.99 -7.21
CA GLU A 61 -4.82 -0.75 -8.26
C GLU A 61 -5.49 -2.04 -8.72
N ALA A 62 -4.71 -3.10 -8.94
CA ALA A 62 -5.23 -4.42 -9.29
C ALA A 62 -6.17 -4.97 -8.20
N GLU A 63 -5.82 -4.81 -6.92
CA GLU A 63 -6.69 -5.17 -5.81
C GLU A 63 -7.96 -4.32 -5.75
N ALA A 64 -7.84 -3.00 -5.95
CA ALA A 64 -8.99 -2.09 -5.96
C ALA A 64 -9.98 -2.43 -7.09
N ILE A 65 -9.46 -2.83 -8.27
CA ILE A 65 -10.29 -3.31 -9.39
C ILE A 65 -10.96 -4.64 -9.03
N ARG A 66 -10.22 -5.58 -8.43
CA ARG A 66 -10.76 -6.89 -8.02
C ARG A 66 -11.88 -6.75 -6.99
N LEU A 67 -11.73 -5.82 -6.05
CA LEU A 67 -12.71 -5.50 -5.01
C LEU A 67 -13.81 -4.53 -5.48
N ASN A 68 -13.81 -4.11 -6.75
CA ASN A 68 -14.76 -3.16 -7.33
C ASN A 68 -14.79 -1.78 -6.63
N LEU A 69 -13.69 -1.39 -5.98
CA LEU A 69 -13.55 -0.10 -5.30
C LEU A 69 -13.30 1.05 -6.29
N ILE A 70 -12.68 0.75 -7.44
CA ILE A 70 -12.48 1.70 -8.53
C ILE A 70 -13.01 1.14 -9.85
N ARG A 71 -13.39 2.04 -10.76
CA ARG A 71 -13.76 1.66 -12.13
C ARG A 71 -12.50 1.21 -12.88
N GLY A 72 -12.25 -0.10 -12.87
CA GLY A 72 -11.30 -0.70 -13.79
C GLY A 72 -11.82 -0.65 -15.22
N LYS A 73 -10.93 -0.84 -16.20
CA LYS A 73 -11.32 -1.20 -17.58
C LYS A 73 -11.98 -2.59 -17.59
N LYS A 74 -13.19 -2.69 -17.05
CA LYS A 74 -14.05 -3.83 -17.30
C LYS A 74 -14.53 -3.68 -18.73
N GLY A 75 -13.82 -4.31 -19.67
CA GLY A 75 -14.36 -4.51 -21.00
C GLY A 75 -15.70 -5.22 -20.85
N ASN A 76 -16.73 -4.78 -21.58
CA ASN A 76 -17.97 -5.51 -21.72
C ASN A 76 -17.61 -6.90 -22.27
N LYS A 77 -17.46 -7.89 -21.39
CA LYS A 77 -17.32 -9.27 -21.82
C LYS A 77 -18.69 -9.72 -22.25
N LEU A 78 -18.79 -10.15 -23.51
CA LEU A 78 -19.98 -10.84 -23.98
C LEU A 78 -20.26 -12.01 -23.03
N PRO A 79 -21.52 -12.26 -22.66
CA PRO A 79 -21.88 -13.49 -21.99
C PRO A 79 -21.50 -14.64 -22.93
N ILE A 80 -20.59 -15.50 -22.48
CA ILE A 80 -20.28 -16.75 -23.18
C ILE A 80 -21.42 -17.74 -23.01
#